data_AF-A0A2T2VC55-F1
#
_entry.id   AF-A0A2T2VC55-F1
#
_cell.length_a   1.000
_cell.length_b   1.000
_cell.length_c   1.000
_cell.angle_alpha   90.00
_cell.angle_beta   90.00
_cell.angle_gamma   90.00
#
_symmetry.space_group_name_H-M   'P 1'
#
loop_
_entity.id
_entity.type
_entity.pdbx_description
1 polymer ?
#
loop_
_entity_poly.entity_id
_entity_poly.type
_entity_poly.pdbx_seq_one_letter_code
_entity_poly.pdbx_strand_id
1 'polypeptide(L)' 'MNSKRFALLGGGLLAFFVMAGGLLLYLFGTQTYTVDGRVAGLKDSGQTLVVEHEEIPGYMPPMIMPLPVADS' A
#
# COMPACT_ATOMS: atom_id res chain seq x y z
N MET A 1 23.60 -4.41 -39.25
CA MET A 1 23.46 -3.85 -37.89
C MET A 1 23.59 -5.00 -36.90
N ASN A 2 24.60 -4.99 -36.01
CA ASN A 2 25.08 -6.17 -35.29
C ASN A 2 24.14 -6.55 -34.13
N SER A 3 23.46 -7.70 -34.22
CA SER A 3 22.41 -8.17 -33.30
C SER A 3 22.84 -8.22 -31.83
N LYS A 4 24.13 -8.46 -31.58
CA LYS A 4 24.73 -8.47 -30.23
C LYS A 4 24.61 -7.12 -29.51
N ARG A 5 24.66 -5.99 -30.24
CA ARG A 5 24.52 -4.64 -29.67
C ARG A 5 23.06 -4.31 -29.34
N PHE A 6 22.12 -4.82 -30.13
CA PHE A 6 20.69 -4.69 -29.84
C PHE A 6 20.28 -5.51 -28.61
N ALA A 7 20.80 -6.72 -28.45
CA ALA A 7 20.56 -7.54 -27.26
C ALA A 7 21.11 -6.90 -25.98
N LEU A 8 22.30 -6.28 -26.04
CA LEU A 8 22.90 -5.55 -24.92
C LEU A 8 22.10 -4.30 -24.53
N LEU A 9 21.65 -3.51 -25.52
CA LEU A 9 20.83 -2.31 -25.26
C LEU A 9 19.43 -2.68 -24.73
N GLY A 10 18.81 -3.73 -25.27
CA GLY A 10 17.51 -4.22 -24.80
C GLY A 10 17.56 -4.82 -23.40
N GLY A 11 18.62 -5.58 -23.08
CA GLY A 11 18.82 -6.17 -21.75
C GLY A 11 19.02 -5.11 -20.66
N GLY A 12 19.82 -4.07 -20.94
CA GLY A 12 20.04 -2.97 -19.99
C GLY A 12 18.76 -2.18 -19.69
N LEU A 13 17.96 -1.89 -20.72
CA LEU A 13 16.66 -1.22 -20.56
C LEU A 13 15.69 -2.05 -19.72
N LEU A 14 15.59 -3.35 -19.98
CA LEU A 14 14.72 -4.25 -19.23
C LEU A 14 15.14 -4.36 -17.76
N ALA A 15 16.44 -4.51 -17.50
CA ALA A 15 16.98 -4.53 -16.14
C ALA A 15 16.71 -3.20 -15.40
N PHE A 16 16.82 -2.07 -16.09
CA PHE A 16 16.46 -0.77 -15.52
C PHE A 16 14.99 -0.72 -15.09
N PHE A 17 14.04 -1.13 -15.95
CA PHE A 17 12.62 -1.11 -15.60
C PHE A 17 12.28 -2.08 -14.46
N VAL A 18 12.91 -3.25 -14.39
CA VAL A 18 12.74 -4.18 -13.27
C VAL A 18 13.23 -3.55 -11.96
N MET A 19 14.42 -2.96 -11.97
CA MET A 19 14.99 -2.31 -10.79
C MET A 19 14.20 -1.07 -10.37
N ALA A 20 13.81 -0.23 -11.32
CA ALA A 20 13.00 0.95 -11.07
C ALA A 20 11.62 0.58 -10.53
N GLY A 21 10.98 -0.45 -11.11
CA GLY A 21 9.70 -0.97 -10.62
C GLY A 21 9.81 -1.54 -9.20
N GLY A 22 10.86 -2.33 -8.93
CA GLY A 22 11.13 -2.85 -7.59
C GLY A 22 11.35 -1.74 -6.55
N LEU A 23 12.13 -0.71 -6.89
CA LEU A 23 12.34 0.45 -6.03
C LEU A 23 11.03 1.22 -5.78
N LEU A 24 10.19 1.38 -6.80
CA LEU A 24 8.92 2.10 -6.69
C LEU A 24 7.95 1.35 -5.76
N LEU A 25 7.85 0.02 -5.90
CA LEU A 25 7.06 -0.81 -4.97
C LEU A 25 7.61 -0.80 -3.55
N TYR A 26 8.93 -0.72 -3.37
CA TYR A 26 9.54 -0.61 -2.05
C TYR A 26 9.18 0.73 -1.36
N LEU A 27 9.20 1.83 -2.11
CA LEU A 27 8.96 3.17 -1.56
C LEU A 27 7.46 3.50 -1.38
N PHE A 28 6.60 2.97 -2.25
CA PHE A 28 5.18 3.35 -2.32
C PHE A 28 4.22 2.15 -2.24
N GLY A 29 4.72 0.97 -1.87
CA GLY A 29 3.88 -0.19 -1.65
C GLY A 29 2.84 0.07 -0.56
N THR A 30 1.63 -0.47 -0.75
CA THR A 30 0.61 -0.45 0.28
C THR A 30 1.04 -1.33 1.45
N GLN A 31 0.92 -0.80 2.66
CA GLN A 31 1.20 -1.53 3.89
C GLN A 31 -0.10 -1.90 4.58
N THR A 32 -0.14 -3.10 5.15
CA THR A 32 -1.26 -3.59 5.94
C THR A 32 -0.84 -3.63 7.40
N TYR A 33 -1.63 -3.01 8.26
CA TYR A 33 -1.40 -2.99 9.70
C TYR A 33 -2.53 -3.74 10.40
N THR A 34 -2.17 -4.53 11.41
CA THR A 34 -3.15 -5.09 12.34
C THR A 34 -3.34 -4.09 13.46
N VAL A 35 -4.60 -3.80 13.79
CA VAL A 35 -4.97 -2.72 14.70
C VAL A 35 -6.02 -3.22 15.66
N ASP A 36 -5.81 -2.99 16.95
CA ASP A 36 -6.80 -3.21 18.00
C ASP A 36 -7.52 -1.90 18.34
N GLY A 37 -8.82 -1.99 18.60
CA GLY A 37 -9.64 -0.81 18.85
C GLY A 37 -11.06 -1.13 19.29
N ARG A 38 -11.78 -0.11 19.73
CA ARG A 38 -13.20 -0.19 20.10
C ARG A 38 -14.06 0.38 19.00
N VAL A 39 -15.12 -0.34 18.64
CA VAL A 39 -16.15 0.19 17.73
C VAL A 39 -16.93 1.30 18.45
N ALA A 40 -16.84 2.53 17.93
CA ALA A 40 -17.58 3.68 18.42
C ALA A 40 -18.95 3.86 17.73
N GLY A 41 -19.12 3.30 16.52
CA GLY A 41 -20.42 3.31 15.85
C GLY A 41 -20.37 2.93 14.37
N LEU A 42 -21.54 3.00 13.73
CA LEU A 42 -21.75 2.78 12.30
C LEU A 42 -22.33 4.05 11.68
N LYS A 43 -21.86 4.41 10.48
CA LYS A 43 -22.35 5.53 9.67
C LYS A 43 -22.77 5.05 8.28
N ASP A 44 -23.45 5.92 7.55
CA ASP A 44 -23.81 5.70 6.14
C ASP A 44 -24.57 4.38 5.92
N SER A 45 -25.55 4.12 6.79
CA SER A 45 -26.34 2.88 6.78
C SER A 45 -25.50 1.60 6.91
N GLY A 46 -24.34 1.67 7.56
CA GLY A 46 -23.45 0.54 7.81
C GLY A 46 -22.28 0.40 6.83
N GLN A 47 -22.13 1.34 5.88
CA GLN A 47 -21.00 1.32 4.93
C GLN A 47 -19.69 1.84 5.54
N THR A 48 -19.78 2.55 6.66
CA THR A 48 -18.62 3.13 7.36
C THR A 48 -18.63 2.70 8.82
N LEU A 49 -17.58 2.02 9.27
CA LEU A 49 -17.33 1.67 10.67
C LEU A 49 -16.48 2.75 11.33
N VAL A 50 -16.94 3.32 12.43
CA VAL A 50 -16.15 4.29 13.21
C VAL A 50 -15.46 3.54 14.35
N VAL A 51 -14.13 3.49 14.32
CA VAL A 51 -13.30 2.76 15.28
C VAL A 51 -12.39 3.74 16.03
N GLU A 52 -12.41 3.67 17.36
CA GLU A 52 -11.34 4.25 18.18
C GLU A 52 -10.23 3.23 18.27
N HIS A 53 -9.14 3.47 17.55
CA HIS A 53 -8.02 2.55 17.54
C HIS A 53 -6.90 3.01 18.48
N GLU A 54 -6.14 2.05 18.99
CA GLU A 54 -4.93 2.29 19.76
C GLU A 54 -3.79 2.79 18.85
N GLU A 55 -2.64 3.09 19.44
CA GLU A 55 -1.47 3.50 18.68
C GLU A 55 -1.06 2.40 17.70
N ILE A 56 -0.80 2.78 16.45
CA ILE A 56 -0.17 1.94 15.43
C ILE A 56 1.32 2.32 15.42
N PRO A 57 2.22 1.50 16.00
CA PRO A 57 3.61 1.88 16.20
C PRO A 57 4.29 2.31 14.90
N GLY A 58 4.90 3.51 14.92
CA GLY A 58 5.64 4.05 13.78
C GLY A 58 4.79 4.53 12.60
N TYR A 59 3.46 4.48 12.71
CA TYR A 59 2.54 4.91 11.65
C TYR A 59 1.56 5.97 12.11
N MET A 60 0.81 5.74 13.20
CA MET A 60 -0.30 6.61 13.58
C MET A 60 -0.61 6.57 15.09
N PRO A 61 -0.82 7.73 15.74
CA PRO A 61 -1.21 7.79 17.15
C PRO A 61 -2.66 7.32 17.37
N PRO A 62 -3.08 7.05 18.63
CA PRO A 62 -4.45 6.67 18.94
C PRO A 62 -5.46 7.73 18.51
N MET A 63 -6.48 7.34 17.75
CA MET A 63 -7.54 8.26 17.30
C MET A 63 -8.81 7.54 16.88
N ILE A 64 -9.87 8.33 16.67
CA ILE A 64 -11.16 7.87 16.15
C ILE A 64 -11.15 8.02 14.63
N MET A 65 -11.25 6.91 13.92
CA MET A 65 -11.17 6.87 12.46
C MET A 65 -12.42 6.24 11.84
N PRO A 66 -12.97 6.84 10.76
CA PRO A 66 -13.93 6.18 9.89
C PRO A 66 -13.21 5.20 8.93
N LEU A 67 -13.60 3.93 8.97
CA LEU A 67 -13.10 2.86 8.11
C LEU A 67 -14.23 2.40 7.17
N PRO A 68 -14.04 2.43 5.84
CA PRO A 68 -15.02 1.89 4.90
C PRO A 68 -15.07 0.37 5.01
N VAL A 69 -16.27 -0.19 4.93
CA VAL A 69 -16.49 -1.64 4.87
C VAL A 69 -16.17 -2.11 3.45
N ALA A 70 -15.39 -3.19 3.32
CA ALA A 70 -15.07 -3.77 2.02
C ALA A 70 -16.34 -4.39 1.37
N ASP A 71 -16.44 -4.29 0.05
CA ASP A 71 -17.47 -4.98 -0.72
C ASP A 71 -17.34 -6.50 -0.52
N SER A 72 -18.47 -7.18 -0.27
CA SER A 72 -18.55 -8.62 0.05
C SER A 72 -18.42 -9.52 -1.18
#